data_AF-A0A455BN19-F1
#
_entry.id   AF-A0A455BN19-F1
#
_cell.length_a   1.000
_cell.length_b   1.000
_cell.length_c   1.000
_cell.angle_alpha   90.00
_cell.angle_beta   90.00
_cell.angle_gamma   90.00
#
_symmetry.space_group_name_H-M   'P 1'
#
loop_
_entity.id
_entity.type
_entity.pdbx_description
1 polymer ?
#
loop_
_entity_poly.entity_id
_entity_poly.type
_entity_poly.pdbx_seq_one_letter_code
_entity_poly.pdbx_strand_id
1 'polypeptide(L)'
;MGKAFKINELKAEVAQHLAVLEKRVELEGLKVVEVEKCKSDIKKMREELAARSSRTSCPCKYSFLDNDKKLTSRRDVPAYPKYLLSPETIDALRKPTFDVWLWEPNEMLSCLEHMYHDLGLVTDFAINPITLKRWLLCVHDNYRNNPFHNFRHCFCVTQMMYSMTWLCGLQEKFSQMDILILMTAAICHDLDHPGYNNTYQINARTELAIRYNDISPLENHHCAVAFQILSQPECNIFSSVPAEGFKQIRQGMITLILATDMARHAEIMDSFKEKMESFDFSNEEHMALLKMILIKCCDISNEVRPMEVAEPWVDCLLEEYFMQSDREKSEGLPVAPFMDRDKVTKATAQIGFIKFVLIPMFETVTKLFPAVEELMLQPLWESRDRYEELKQMDDAMKEQKAESLTPESPMPREKSRDGGKSEGDHA
;
A
#
# COMPACT_ATOMS: atom_id res chain seq x y z
N MET A 1 49.49 30.98 19.82
CA MET A 1 49.13 29.57 20.10
C MET A 1 47.87 29.05 19.36
N GLY A 2 47.24 29.79 18.42
CA GLY A 2 45.93 29.38 17.85
C GLY A 2 45.93 28.58 16.53
N LYS A 3 46.99 28.61 15.72
CA LYS A 3 47.03 27.91 14.40
C LYS A 3 47.42 26.44 14.51
N ALA A 4 48.37 26.09 15.39
CA ALA A 4 48.79 24.71 15.61
C ALA A 4 47.69 23.86 16.28
N PHE A 5 46.88 24.47 17.16
CA PHE A 5 45.78 23.80 17.82
C PHE A 5 44.66 23.40 16.83
N LYS A 6 44.26 24.32 15.94
CA LYS A 6 43.27 24.06 14.88
C LYS A 6 43.72 23.00 13.88
N ILE A 7 45.01 22.91 13.57
CA ILE A 7 45.54 21.87 12.67
C ILE A 7 45.50 20.49 13.33
N ASN A 8 45.78 20.41 14.64
CA ASN A 8 45.71 19.14 15.37
C ASN A 8 44.28 18.65 15.53
N GLU A 9 43.33 19.56 15.72
CA GLU A 9 41.89 19.27 15.78
C GLU A 9 41.36 18.74 14.45
N LEU A 10 41.72 19.40 13.33
CA LEU A 10 41.37 18.93 11.98
C LEU A 10 41.97 17.56 11.67
N LYS A 11 43.21 17.29 12.11
CA LYS A 11 43.85 15.98 11.93
C LYS A 11 43.14 14.88 12.72
N ALA A 12 42.69 15.19 13.93
CA ALA A 12 41.94 14.24 14.75
C ALA A 12 40.58 13.92 14.11
N GLU A 13 39.87 14.93 13.60
CA GLU A 13 38.57 14.77 12.93
C GLU A 13 38.69 13.96 11.64
N VAL A 14 39.70 14.24 10.81
CA VAL A 14 39.97 13.46 9.58
C VAL A 14 40.36 12.02 9.91
N ALA A 15 41.17 11.78 10.95
CA ALA A 15 41.55 10.43 11.36
C ALA A 15 40.32 9.64 11.87
N GLN A 16 39.41 10.28 12.58
CA GLN A 16 38.17 9.67 13.05
C GLN A 16 37.23 9.32 11.89
N HIS A 17 37.08 10.22 10.91
CA HIS A 17 36.31 9.94 9.69
C HIS A 17 36.90 8.79 8.86
N LEU A 18 38.22 8.71 8.74
CA LEU A 18 38.90 7.63 8.03
C LEU A 18 38.60 6.27 8.69
N ALA A 19 38.72 6.19 10.01
CA ALA A 19 38.45 4.97 10.77
C ALA A 19 36.99 4.48 10.65
N VAL A 20 36.03 5.41 10.58
CA VAL A 20 34.61 5.07 10.35
C VAL A 20 34.39 4.51 8.94
N LEU A 21 35.04 5.09 7.94
CA LEU A 21 34.95 4.61 6.55
C LEU A 21 35.61 3.25 6.38
N GLU A 22 36.78 3.02 6.95
CA GLU A 22 37.47 1.72 6.95
C GLU A 22 36.59 0.63 7.57
N LYS A 23 35.98 0.91 8.73
CA LYS A 23 35.07 -0.02 9.39
C LYS A 23 33.82 -0.32 8.54
N ARG A 24 33.29 0.67 7.81
CA ARG A 24 32.15 0.46 6.89
C ARG A 24 32.54 -0.39 5.68
N VAL A 25 33.74 -0.20 5.13
CA VAL A 25 34.27 -1.01 4.02
C VAL A 25 34.47 -2.47 4.46
N GLU A 26 35.00 -2.70 5.66
CA GLU A 26 35.12 -4.05 6.23
C GLU A 26 33.76 -4.74 6.39
N LEU A 27 32.76 -4.01 6.88
CA LEU A 27 31.39 -4.53 7.08
C LEU A 27 30.70 -4.88 5.76
N GLU A 28 30.85 -4.05 4.73
CA GLU A 28 30.35 -4.36 3.38
C GLU A 28 31.12 -5.52 2.74
N GLY A 29 32.44 -5.64 2.99
CA GLY A 29 33.23 -6.79 2.58
C GLY A 29 32.74 -8.12 3.17
N LEU A 30 32.35 -8.13 4.45
CA LEU A 30 31.74 -9.30 5.09
C LEU A 30 30.40 -9.69 4.46
N LYS A 31 29.55 -8.72 4.12
CA LYS A 31 28.28 -8.98 3.41
C LYS A 31 28.50 -9.61 2.03
N VAL A 32 29.54 -9.19 1.29
CA VAL A 32 29.89 -9.81 0.00
C VAL A 32 30.26 -11.29 0.18
N VAL A 33 31.00 -11.63 1.24
CA VAL A 33 31.35 -13.02 1.57
C VAL A 33 30.10 -13.83 1.93
N GLU A 34 29.18 -13.27 2.71
CA GLU A 34 27.89 -13.92 3.04
C GLU A 34 27.02 -14.14 1.80
N VAL A 35 26.97 -13.17 0.89
CA VAL A 35 26.24 -13.29 -0.39
C VAL A 35 26.82 -14.40 -1.26
N GLU A 36 28.16 -14.52 -1.36
CA GLU A 36 28.79 -15.61 -2.11
C GLU A 36 28.56 -16.99 -1.45
N LYS A 37 28.53 -17.04 -0.12
CA LYS A 37 28.15 -18.26 0.61
C LYS A 37 26.69 -18.66 0.31
N CYS A 38 25.76 -17.72 0.37
CA CYS A 38 24.36 -17.95 0.01
C CYS A 38 24.21 -18.43 -1.44
N LYS A 39 24.94 -17.85 -2.40
CA LYS A 39 24.93 -18.31 -3.80
C LYS A 39 25.43 -19.76 -3.93
N SER A 40 26.50 -20.10 -3.22
CA SER A 40 27.04 -21.47 -3.17
C SER A 40 26.02 -22.45 -2.57
N ASP A 41 25.37 -22.08 -1.47
CA ASP A 41 24.36 -22.92 -0.82
C ASP A 41 23.12 -23.12 -1.70
N ILE A 42 22.65 -22.07 -2.39
CA ILE A 42 21.57 -22.17 -3.39
C ILE A 42 21.94 -23.12 -4.52
N LYS A 43 23.18 -23.05 -5.03
CA LYS A 43 23.66 -23.94 -6.09
C LYS A 43 23.66 -25.40 -5.62
N LYS A 44 24.18 -25.66 -4.42
CA LYS A 44 24.22 -27.01 -3.82
C LYS A 44 22.81 -27.58 -3.61
N MET A 45 21.88 -26.77 -3.11
CA MET A 45 20.48 -27.19 -2.95
C MET A 45 19.82 -27.54 -4.30
N ARG A 46 20.09 -26.78 -5.36
CA ARG A 46 19.59 -27.10 -6.71
C ARG A 46 20.14 -28.41 -7.25
N GLU A 47 21.43 -28.68 -7.03
CA GLU A 47 22.07 -29.94 -7.42
C GLU A 47 21.53 -31.14 -6.64
N GLU A 48 21.27 -30.99 -5.33
CA GLU A 48 20.64 -32.03 -4.51
C GLU A 48 19.19 -32.32 -4.94
N LEU A 49 18.43 -31.28 -5.31
CA LEU A 49 17.06 -31.43 -5.82
C LEU A 49 17.03 -32.19 -7.15
N ALA A 50 17.95 -31.86 -8.06
CA ALA A 50 18.11 -32.56 -9.33
C ALA A 50 18.55 -34.02 -9.15
N ALA A 51 19.44 -34.29 -8.21
CA ALA A 51 19.90 -35.64 -7.91
C ALA A 51 18.78 -36.53 -7.33
N ARG A 52 17.88 -35.97 -6.51
CA ARG A 52 16.72 -36.70 -5.94
C ARG A 52 15.64 -37.02 -6.97
N SER A 53 15.46 -36.19 -7.99
CA SER A 53 14.53 -36.46 -9.11
C SER A 53 14.94 -37.68 -9.94
N SER A 54 16.22 -38.04 -9.97
CA SER A 54 16.75 -39.16 -10.79
C SER A 54 16.62 -40.58 -10.18
N ARG A 55 16.14 -40.73 -8.94
CA ARG A 55 16.23 -42.02 -8.20
C ARG A 55 14.91 -42.66 -7.76
N THR A 56 13.75 -42.20 -8.21
CA THR A 56 12.46 -42.80 -7.81
C THR A 56 11.65 -43.30 -9.01
N SER A 57 11.78 -44.59 -9.31
CA SER A 57 10.78 -45.38 -10.04
C SER A 57 9.90 -46.08 -9.00
N CYS A 58 8.69 -45.57 -8.75
CA CYS A 58 7.69 -46.26 -7.92
C CYS A 58 6.28 -46.00 -8.49
N PRO A 59 5.46 -47.04 -8.74
CA PRO A 59 4.14 -46.91 -9.33
C PRO A 59 3.07 -46.82 -8.22
N CYS A 60 2.90 -45.66 -7.61
CA CYS A 60 1.70 -45.35 -6.83
C CYS A 60 1.35 -43.86 -6.97
N LYS A 61 0.14 -43.60 -7.46
CA LYS A 61 -0.40 -42.28 -7.76
C LYS A 61 -0.66 -41.49 -6.47
N TYR A 62 0.07 -40.40 -6.28
CA TYR A 62 -0.44 -39.10 -5.77
C TYR A 62 0.62 -38.05 -6.11
N SER A 63 0.45 -37.37 -7.24
CA SER A 63 1.38 -36.36 -7.75
C SER A 63 1.10 -35.01 -7.11
N PHE A 64 1.80 -34.71 -6.01
CA PHE A 64 2.24 -33.34 -5.73
C PHE A 64 3.48 -33.10 -6.60
N LEU A 65 3.53 -31.94 -7.29
CA LEU A 65 4.48 -31.51 -8.34
C LEU A 65 3.99 -31.76 -9.77
N ASP A 66 3.18 -30.83 -10.28
CA ASP A 66 3.06 -30.52 -11.71
C ASP A 66 3.04 -28.99 -11.85
N ASN A 67 4.17 -28.34 -11.51
CA ASN A 67 4.34 -26.88 -11.63
C ASN A 67 5.10 -26.47 -12.91
N ASP A 68 4.93 -27.27 -13.98
CA ASP A 68 5.42 -26.96 -15.34
C ASP A 68 4.30 -27.06 -16.39
N LYS A 69 3.04 -26.98 -15.97
CA LYS A 69 1.99 -26.51 -16.88
C LYS A 69 1.99 -24.99 -16.85
N LYS A 70 2.78 -24.40 -17.75
CA LYS A 70 2.37 -23.14 -18.38
C LYS A 70 0.89 -23.31 -18.76
N LEU A 71 0.02 -22.57 -18.10
CA LEU A 71 -1.32 -22.34 -18.60
C LEU A 71 -1.15 -21.46 -19.84
N THR A 72 -0.72 -22.05 -20.95
CA THR A 72 -0.84 -21.42 -22.25
C THR A 72 -2.33 -21.36 -22.54
N SER A 73 -2.95 -20.24 -22.18
CA SER A 73 -4.02 -19.71 -22.99
C SER A 73 -3.47 -19.68 -24.41
N ARG A 74 -3.95 -20.58 -25.27
CA ARG A 74 -3.73 -20.48 -26.71
C ARG A 74 -4.46 -19.23 -27.18
N ARG A 75 -3.79 -18.09 -27.06
CA ARG A 75 -3.96 -16.98 -27.99
C ARG A 75 -2.68 -16.95 -28.79
N ASP A 76 -2.80 -17.11 -30.11
CA ASP A 76 -1.74 -16.76 -31.05
C ASP A 76 -1.53 -15.24 -30.95
N VAL A 77 -0.77 -14.80 -29.95
CA VAL A 77 -0.38 -13.39 -29.77
C VAL A 77 1.08 -13.26 -30.21
N PRO A 78 1.43 -12.31 -31.08
CA PRO A 78 2.81 -12.07 -31.44
C PRO A 78 3.65 -11.76 -30.20
N ALA A 79 4.89 -12.23 -30.16
CA ALA A 79 5.83 -11.99 -29.06
C ALA A 79 6.30 -10.53 -29.06
N TYR A 80 5.45 -9.63 -28.59
CA TYR A 80 5.83 -8.27 -28.26
C TYR A 80 6.60 -8.27 -26.93
N PRO A 81 7.63 -7.41 -26.77
CA PRO A 81 8.23 -7.18 -25.47
C PRO A 81 7.14 -6.76 -24.47
N LYS A 82 7.20 -7.27 -23.22
CA LYS A 82 6.19 -7.04 -22.17
C LYS A 82 5.78 -5.57 -21.95
N TYR A 83 6.66 -4.61 -22.29
CA TYR A 83 6.37 -3.17 -22.18
C TYR A 83 5.45 -2.61 -23.27
N LEU A 84 5.05 -3.39 -24.29
CA LEU A 84 4.04 -3.00 -25.26
C LEU A 84 2.67 -3.54 -24.81
N LEU A 85 1.79 -2.64 -24.37
CA LEU A 85 0.46 -2.99 -23.88
C LEU A 85 -0.41 -3.51 -25.02
N SER A 86 -1.13 -4.62 -24.78
CA SER A 86 -2.11 -5.12 -25.74
C SER A 86 -3.38 -4.25 -25.76
N PRO A 87 -4.19 -4.27 -26.83
CA PRO A 87 -5.48 -3.58 -26.84
C PRO A 87 -6.39 -3.99 -25.67
N GLU A 88 -6.42 -5.28 -25.32
CA GLU A 88 -7.22 -5.78 -24.20
C GLU A 88 -6.74 -5.21 -22.85
N THR A 89 -5.43 -4.99 -22.72
CA THR A 89 -4.83 -4.39 -21.54
C THR A 89 -5.26 -2.93 -21.41
N ILE A 90 -5.21 -2.18 -22.51
CA ILE A 90 -5.63 -0.78 -22.57
C ILE A 90 -7.10 -0.64 -22.19
N ASP A 91 -7.97 -1.48 -22.74
CA ASP A 91 -9.41 -1.47 -22.43
C ASP A 91 -9.70 -1.85 -20.97
N ALA A 92 -8.94 -2.81 -20.42
CA ALA A 92 -9.06 -3.21 -19.03
C ALA A 92 -8.54 -2.13 -18.07
N LEU A 93 -7.48 -1.39 -18.45
CA LEU A 93 -6.84 -0.38 -17.63
C LEU A 93 -7.78 0.75 -17.24
N ARG A 94 -8.83 1.00 -18.03
CA ARG A 94 -9.87 2.01 -17.76
C ARG A 94 -10.89 1.60 -16.69
N LYS A 95 -10.81 0.39 -16.14
CA LYS A 95 -11.83 -0.17 -15.23
C LYS A 95 -11.24 -0.44 -13.83
N PRO A 96 -12.03 -0.28 -12.75
CA PRO A 96 -11.58 -0.58 -11.39
C PRO A 96 -11.28 -2.09 -11.17
N THR A 97 -11.73 -2.94 -12.09
CA THR A 97 -11.50 -4.39 -12.09
C THR A 97 -10.15 -4.82 -12.65
N PHE A 98 -9.27 -3.88 -13.03
CA PHE A 98 -7.93 -4.19 -13.50
C PHE A 98 -7.12 -4.94 -12.42
N ASP A 99 -6.65 -6.14 -12.75
CA ASP A 99 -5.82 -6.94 -11.86
C ASP A 99 -4.40 -6.37 -11.83
N VAL A 100 -4.11 -5.65 -10.75
CA VAL A 100 -2.84 -4.96 -10.54
C VAL A 100 -1.70 -5.92 -10.24
N TRP A 101 -1.93 -7.18 -9.88
CA TRP A 101 -0.89 -8.12 -9.46
C TRP A 101 -0.17 -8.81 -10.62
N LEU A 102 -0.74 -8.75 -11.83
CA LEU A 102 -0.19 -9.41 -13.02
C LEU A 102 1.07 -8.75 -13.59
N TRP A 103 1.35 -7.51 -13.18
CA TRP A 103 2.26 -6.61 -13.90
C TRP A 103 3.58 -6.41 -13.16
N GLU A 104 4.71 -6.53 -13.88
CA GLU A 104 6.03 -6.13 -13.41
C GLU A 104 6.18 -4.59 -13.47
N PRO A 105 7.16 -3.99 -12.75
CA PRO A 105 7.33 -2.53 -12.70
C PRO A 105 7.43 -1.86 -14.07
N ASN A 106 8.13 -2.46 -15.04
CA ASN A 106 8.24 -1.91 -16.40
C ASN A 106 6.89 -1.89 -17.14
N GLU A 107 6.00 -2.84 -16.87
CA GLU A 107 4.67 -2.89 -17.49
C GLU A 107 3.74 -1.87 -16.85
N MET A 108 3.80 -1.71 -15.51
CA MET A 108 3.10 -0.64 -14.79
C MET A 108 3.55 0.75 -15.26
N LEU A 109 4.85 0.94 -15.49
CA LEU A 109 5.39 2.18 -16.05
C LEU A 109 4.82 2.46 -17.46
N SER A 110 4.72 1.45 -18.33
CA SER A 110 4.05 1.60 -19.63
C SER A 110 2.56 1.95 -19.50
N CYS A 111 1.86 1.38 -18.52
CA CYS A 111 0.46 1.74 -18.22
C CYS A 111 0.34 3.21 -17.79
N LEU A 112 1.20 3.69 -16.89
CA LEU A 112 1.22 5.09 -16.47
C LEU A 112 1.56 6.05 -17.62
N GLU A 113 2.55 5.70 -18.46
CA GLU A 113 2.87 6.44 -19.69
C GLU A 113 1.64 6.52 -20.60
N HIS A 114 0.97 5.40 -20.83
CA HIS A 114 -0.22 5.33 -21.67
C HIS A 114 -1.34 6.24 -21.13
N MET A 115 -1.61 6.25 -19.82
CA MET A 115 -2.65 7.12 -19.23
C MET A 115 -2.43 8.60 -19.55
N TYR A 116 -1.17 9.09 -19.49
CA TYR A 116 -0.86 10.49 -19.81
C TYR A 116 -1.11 10.83 -21.29
N HIS A 117 -0.82 9.88 -22.19
CA HIS A 117 -1.10 10.04 -23.61
C HIS A 117 -2.60 9.98 -23.90
N ASP A 118 -3.30 8.99 -23.35
CA ASP A 118 -4.71 8.72 -23.61
C ASP A 118 -5.64 9.81 -23.06
N LEU A 119 -5.29 10.38 -21.92
CA LEU A 119 -5.98 11.55 -21.35
C LEU A 119 -5.65 12.88 -22.07
N GLY A 120 -4.77 12.87 -23.08
CA GLY A 120 -4.37 14.06 -23.82
C GLY A 120 -3.38 14.98 -23.10
N LEU A 121 -2.93 14.63 -21.90
CA LEU A 121 -2.05 15.46 -21.06
C LEU A 121 -0.70 15.73 -21.72
N VAL A 122 -0.16 14.75 -22.45
CA VAL A 122 1.08 14.93 -23.20
C VAL A 122 0.93 16.01 -24.27
N THR A 123 -0.18 15.99 -25.00
CA THR A 123 -0.47 16.91 -26.10
C THR A 123 -0.73 18.32 -25.57
N ASP A 124 -1.64 18.44 -24.60
CA ASP A 124 -2.14 19.73 -24.13
C ASP A 124 -1.10 20.54 -23.34
N PHE A 125 -0.20 19.85 -22.63
CA PHE A 125 0.86 20.48 -21.84
C PHE A 125 2.23 20.41 -22.50
N ALA A 126 2.30 19.95 -23.75
CA ALA A 126 3.54 19.77 -24.51
C ALA A 126 4.63 19.03 -23.70
N ILE A 127 4.22 17.95 -23.03
CA ILE A 127 5.12 17.10 -22.24
C ILE A 127 6.01 16.36 -23.22
N ASN A 128 7.32 16.46 -23.06
CA ASN A 128 8.24 15.67 -23.88
C ASN A 128 8.11 14.17 -23.52
N PRO A 129 7.77 13.26 -24.47
CA PRO A 129 7.53 11.85 -24.16
C PRO A 129 8.74 11.13 -23.53
N ILE A 130 9.96 11.53 -23.85
CA ILE A 130 11.17 10.98 -23.22
C ILE A 130 11.33 11.48 -21.79
N THR A 131 10.96 12.74 -21.54
CA THR A 131 10.97 13.31 -20.18
C THR A 131 9.90 12.66 -19.31
N LEU A 132 8.72 12.36 -19.87
CA LEU A 132 7.68 11.57 -19.19
C LEU A 132 8.22 10.20 -18.73
N LYS A 133 8.89 9.46 -19.60
CA LYS A 133 9.52 8.18 -19.24
C LYS A 133 10.54 8.31 -18.13
N ARG A 134 11.45 9.29 -18.24
CA ARG A 134 12.49 9.52 -17.23
C ARG A 134 11.89 9.91 -15.88
N TRP A 135 10.89 10.78 -15.89
CA TRP A 135 10.14 11.15 -14.70
C TRP A 135 9.49 9.93 -14.03
N LEU A 136 8.76 9.10 -14.80
CA LEU A 136 8.14 7.89 -14.26
C LEU A 136 9.16 6.90 -13.69
N LEU A 137 10.31 6.71 -14.36
CA LEU A 137 11.42 5.90 -13.84
C LEU A 137 11.99 6.48 -12.55
N CYS A 138 12.20 7.80 -12.49
CA CYS A 138 12.71 8.46 -11.29
C CYS A 138 11.72 8.38 -10.12
N VAL A 139 10.41 8.52 -10.39
CA VAL A 139 9.35 8.31 -9.41
C VAL A 139 9.40 6.87 -8.88
N HIS A 140 9.43 5.86 -9.76
CA HIS A 140 9.56 4.46 -9.37
C HIS A 140 10.76 4.23 -8.45
N ASP A 141 11.93 4.77 -8.81
CA ASP A 141 13.16 4.60 -8.04
C ASP A 141 13.13 5.29 -6.66
N ASN A 142 12.20 6.23 -6.45
CA ASN A 142 11.99 6.91 -5.17
C ASN A 142 10.81 6.34 -4.37
N TYR A 143 10.10 5.32 -4.87
CA TYR A 143 9.24 4.49 -4.03
C TYR A 143 10.07 3.41 -3.34
N ARG A 144 9.86 3.23 -2.04
CA ARG A 144 10.56 2.19 -1.27
C ARG A 144 9.90 0.84 -1.42
N ASN A 145 10.65 -0.22 -1.12
CA ASN A 145 10.17 -1.60 -1.10
C ASN A 145 9.49 -1.93 0.24
N ASN A 146 8.49 -1.15 0.63
CA ASN A 146 7.65 -1.46 1.79
C ASN A 146 6.61 -2.53 1.43
N PRO A 147 6.05 -3.28 2.40
CA PRO A 147 4.97 -4.22 2.12
C PRO A 147 3.74 -3.56 1.49
N PHE A 148 3.28 -2.41 2.01
CA PHE A 148 2.10 -1.72 1.50
C PHE A 148 2.45 -0.47 0.70
N HIS A 149 3.09 0.54 1.32
CA HIS A 149 3.35 1.84 0.69
C HIS A 149 4.55 1.76 -0.27
N ASN A 150 4.33 1.15 -1.43
CA ASN A 150 5.32 0.88 -2.47
C ASN A 150 4.84 1.33 -3.86
N PHE A 151 5.66 1.11 -4.90
CA PHE A 151 5.32 1.55 -6.26
C PHE A 151 4.03 0.90 -6.82
N ARG A 152 3.70 -0.33 -6.43
CA ARG A 152 2.45 -0.96 -6.87
C ARG A 152 1.24 -0.29 -6.22
N HIS A 153 1.35 0.17 -4.97
CA HIS A 153 0.30 0.97 -4.35
C HIS A 153 0.09 2.30 -5.11
N CYS A 154 1.17 3.04 -5.39
CA CYS A 154 1.14 4.20 -6.29
C CYS A 154 0.42 3.93 -7.61
N PHE A 155 0.75 2.80 -8.24
CA PHE A 155 0.08 2.36 -9.47
C PHE A 155 -1.41 2.11 -9.26
N CYS A 156 -1.82 1.46 -8.16
CA CYS A 156 -3.23 1.23 -7.83
C CYS A 156 -4.02 2.53 -7.70
N VAL A 157 -3.48 3.50 -6.97
CA VAL A 157 -4.12 4.81 -6.74
C VAL A 157 -4.28 5.55 -8.07
N THR A 158 -3.22 5.58 -8.87
CA THR A 158 -3.24 6.25 -10.18
C THR A 158 -4.19 5.55 -11.17
N GLN A 159 -4.18 4.23 -11.20
CA GLN A 159 -5.07 3.44 -12.06
C GLN A 159 -6.54 3.57 -11.63
N MET A 160 -6.80 3.72 -10.33
CA MET A 160 -8.15 4.03 -9.84
C MET A 160 -8.58 5.44 -10.24
N MET A 161 -7.70 6.45 -10.13
CA MET A 161 -7.99 7.81 -10.60
C MET A 161 -8.31 7.84 -12.10
N TYR A 162 -7.54 7.07 -12.90
CA TYR A 162 -7.80 6.89 -14.31
C TYR A 162 -9.16 6.20 -14.56
N SER A 163 -9.49 5.16 -13.81
CA SER A 163 -10.81 4.49 -13.90
C SER A 163 -11.96 5.43 -13.55
N MET A 164 -11.82 6.22 -12.48
CA MET A 164 -12.80 7.23 -12.08
C MET A 164 -12.95 8.33 -13.13
N THR A 165 -11.86 8.69 -13.82
CA THR A 165 -11.90 9.66 -14.93
C THR A 165 -12.87 9.24 -16.03
N TRP A 166 -12.86 7.97 -16.41
CA TRP A 166 -13.79 7.41 -17.39
C TRP A 166 -15.18 7.17 -16.81
N LEU A 167 -15.26 6.53 -15.63
CA LEU A 167 -16.53 6.15 -15.01
C LEU A 167 -17.42 7.36 -14.71
N CYS A 168 -16.82 8.45 -14.22
CA CYS A 168 -17.54 9.63 -13.77
C CYS A 168 -17.60 10.74 -14.85
N GLY A 169 -17.03 10.50 -16.04
CA GLY A 169 -16.95 11.52 -17.10
C GLY A 169 -16.19 12.77 -16.65
N LEU A 170 -15.08 12.61 -15.91
CA LEU A 170 -14.44 13.73 -15.21
C LEU A 170 -13.90 14.81 -16.18
N GLN A 171 -13.50 14.45 -17.40
CA GLN A 171 -13.07 15.41 -18.41
C GLN A 171 -14.19 16.35 -18.90
N GLU A 172 -15.47 16.05 -18.59
CA GLU A 172 -16.59 16.96 -18.84
C GLU A 172 -16.79 17.99 -17.71
N LYS A 173 -16.22 17.74 -16.53
CA LYS A 173 -16.40 18.55 -15.32
C LYS A 173 -15.14 19.33 -14.94
N PHE A 174 -13.98 18.77 -15.25
CA PHE A 174 -12.69 19.29 -14.87
C PHE A 174 -11.93 19.83 -16.08
N SER A 175 -11.11 20.85 -15.85
CA SER A 175 -10.14 21.29 -16.85
C SER A 175 -9.06 20.23 -17.06
N GLN A 176 -8.39 20.24 -18.21
CA GLN A 176 -7.23 19.37 -18.43
C GLN A 176 -6.11 19.61 -17.40
N MET A 177 -6.01 20.81 -16.82
CA MET A 177 -5.07 21.11 -15.75
C MET A 177 -5.46 20.41 -14.44
N ASP A 178 -6.76 20.34 -14.13
CA ASP A 178 -7.24 19.57 -12.98
C ASP A 178 -6.98 18.07 -13.14
N ILE A 179 -7.19 17.52 -14.35
CA ILE A 179 -6.87 16.12 -14.65
C ILE A 179 -5.37 15.86 -14.50
N LEU A 180 -4.52 16.77 -15.00
CA LEU A 180 -3.08 16.70 -14.81
C LEU A 180 -2.71 16.70 -13.31
N ILE A 181 -3.31 17.60 -12.53
CA ILE A 181 -3.08 17.69 -11.07
C ILE A 181 -3.50 16.39 -10.38
N LEU A 182 -4.69 15.85 -10.68
CA LEU A 182 -5.20 14.61 -10.08
C LEU A 182 -4.28 13.42 -10.37
N MET A 183 -3.90 13.24 -11.64
CA MET A 183 -3.05 12.13 -12.07
C MET A 183 -1.62 12.26 -11.51
N THR A 184 -1.04 13.46 -11.53
CA THR A 184 0.33 13.66 -11.03
C THR A 184 0.38 13.56 -9.50
N ALA A 185 -0.63 14.07 -8.79
CA ALA A 185 -0.72 13.92 -7.34
C ALA A 185 -0.88 12.45 -6.94
N ALA A 186 -1.75 11.68 -7.61
CA ALA A 186 -1.93 10.25 -7.37
C ALA A 186 -0.62 9.46 -7.52
N ILE A 187 0.19 9.76 -8.53
CA ILE A 187 1.50 9.12 -8.74
C ILE A 187 2.50 9.48 -7.63
N CYS A 188 2.44 10.70 -7.11
CA CYS A 188 3.46 11.23 -6.21
C CYS A 188 3.11 11.14 -4.71
N HIS A 189 1.88 10.76 -4.36
CA HIS A 189 1.34 11.00 -3.03
C HIS A 189 2.07 10.31 -1.87
N ASP A 190 2.78 9.20 -2.15
CA ASP A 190 3.48 8.38 -1.16
C ASP A 190 4.99 8.23 -1.42
N LEU A 191 5.56 9.15 -2.22
CA LEU A 191 6.98 9.12 -2.57
C LEU A 191 7.88 9.06 -1.33
N ASP A 192 8.81 8.11 -1.32
CA ASP A 192 9.78 7.88 -0.24
C ASP A 192 9.15 7.54 1.14
N HIS A 193 7.94 6.95 1.16
CA HIS A 193 7.31 6.50 2.40
C HIS A 193 8.22 5.54 3.20
N PRO A 194 8.44 5.77 4.52
CA PRO A 194 9.45 5.04 5.29
C PRO A 194 8.97 3.70 5.87
N GLY A 195 7.68 3.36 5.70
CA GLY A 195 7.08 2.16 6.27
C GLY A 195 6.52 2.34 7.70
N TYR A 196 6.46 3.58 8.19
CA TYR A 196 5.99 3.94 9.52
C TYR A 196 5.22 5.25 9.45
N ASN A 197 3.99 5.27 9.98
CA ASN A 197 3.05 6.38 9.82
C ASN A 197 3.44 7.65 10.62
N ASN A 198 2.68 8.74 10.44
CA ASN A 198 2.88 10.02 11.13
C ASN A 198 2.93 9.88 12.66
N THR A 199 2.08 9.04 13.26
CA THR A 199 2.07 8.80 14.72
C THR A 199 3.42 8.28 15.21
N TYR A 200 4.01 7.33 14.48
CA TYR A 200 5.36 6.86 14.79
C TYR A 200 6.40 7.97 14.61
N GLN A 201 6.35 8.72 13.50
CA GLN A 201 7.31 9.81 13.25
C GLN A 201 7.34 10.80 14.42
N ILE A 202 6.16 11.22 14.88
CA ILE A 202 5.97 12.18 15.97
C ILE A 202 6.42 11.61 17.32
N ASN A 203 5.94 10.40 17.68
CA ASN A 203 6.26 9.78 18.96
C ASN A 203 7.76 9.46 19.08
N ALA A 204 8.38 8.98 18.01
CA ALA A 204 9.81 8.70 17.95
C ALA A 204 10.66 9.97 17.72
N ARG A 205 10.04 11.14 17.49
CA ARG A 205 10.71 12.43 17.21
C ARG A 205 11.74 12.31 16.10
N THR A 206 11.36 11.66 15.01
CA THR A 206 12.25 11.43 13.87
C THR A 206 12.66 12.74 13.20
N GLU A 207 13.65 12.69 12.31
CA GLU A 207 14.05 13.87 11.54
C GLU A 207 12.91 14.47 10.73
N LEU A 208 11.97 13.64 10.23
CA LEU A 208 10.80 14.12 9.49
C LEU A 208 9.84 14.88 10.41
N ALA A 209 9.53 14.34 11.58
CA ALA A 209 8.66 15.02 12.55
C ALA A 209 9.25 16.37 12.98
N ILE A 210 10.55 16.41 13.28
CA ILE A 210 11.26 17.65 13.63
C ILE A 210 11.25 18.65 12.45
N ARG A 211 11.52 18.18 11.23
CA ARG A 211 11.55 19.03 10.02
C ARG A 211 10.19 19.68 9.74
N TYR A 212 9.11 18.93 9.93
CA TYR A 212 7.75 19.36 9.60
C TYR A 212 6.93 19.80 10.82
N ASN A 213 7.57 19.90 12.00
CA ASN A 213 6.96 20.37 13.25
C ASN A 213 5.66 19.61 13.58
N ASP A 214 5.70 18.29 13.43
CA ASP A 214 4.58 17.36 13.69
C ASP A 214 3.32 17.58 12.81
N ILE A 215 3.37 18.44 11.79
CA ILE A 215 2.24 18.73 10.89
C ILE A 215 2.39 17.89 9.62
N SER A 216 1.55 16.86 9.47
CA SER A 216 1.55 15.89 8.36
C SER A 216 2.97 15.58 7.83
N PRO A 217 3.90 15.06 8.69
CA PRO A 217 5.31 14.94 8.30
C PRO A 217 5.55 14.11 7.03
N LEU A 218 4.80 13.03 6.84
CA LEU A 218 4.95 12.16 5.69
C LEU A 218 4.42 12.80 4.42
N GLU A 219 3.20 13.34 4.43
CA GLU A 219 2.58 13.93 3.24
C GLU A 219 3.34 15.17 2.77
N ASN A 220 3.90 15.96 3.71
CA ASN A 220 4.84 17.03 3.37
C ASN A 220 6.14 16.50 2.74
N HIS A 221 6.66 15.38 3.23
CA HIS A 221 7.86 14.74 2.68
C HIS A 221 7.62 14.21 1.26
N HIS A 222 6.52 13.48 1.04
CA HIS A 222 6.11 12.97 -0.28
C HIS A 222 6.02 14.10 -1.30
N CYS A 223 5.36 15.21 -0.92
CA CYS A 223 5.24 16.39 -1.76
C CYS A 223 6.60 17.06 -2.02
N ALA A 224 7.47 17.16 -1.00
CA ALA A 224 8.81 17.71 -1.16
C ALA A 224 9.66 16.88 -2.14
N VAL A 225 9.64 15.55 -2.02
CA VAL A 225 10.34 14.63 -2.93
C VAL A 225 9.78 14.75 -4.35
N ALA A 226 8.47 14.80 -4.53
CA ALA A 226 7.83 14.98 -5.84
C ALA A 226 8.39 16.19 -6.60
N PHE A 227 8.51 17.33 -5.91
CA PHE A 227 9.02 18.55 -6.53
C PHE A 227 10.55 18.61 -6.59
N GLN A 228 11.28 17.84 -5.78
CA GLN A 228 12.71 17.63 -5.99
C GLN A 228 12.96 16.86 -7.30
N ILE A 229 12.18 15.81 -7.58
CA ILE A 229 12.24 15.09 -8.86
C ILE A 229 11.92 16.03 -10.03
N LEU A 230 10.81 16.75 -9.95
CA LEU A 230 10.38 17.69 -11.01
C LEU A 230 11.32 18.89 -11.19
N SER A 231 12.19 19.18 -10.21
CA SER A 231 13.21 20.22 -10.35
C SER A 231 14.40 19.80 -11.21
N GLN A 232 14.60 18.49 -11.42
CA GLN A 232 15.63 17.96 -12.31
C GLN A 232 15.19 18.16 -13.77
N PRO A 233 15.96 18.88 -14.62
CA PRO A 233 15.54 19.21 -15.98
C PRO A 233 15.13 18.00 -16.83
N GLU A 234 15.77 16.85 -16.63
CA GLU A 234 15.53 15.60 -17.34
C GLU A 234 14.26 14.84 -16.88
N CYS A 235 13.69 15.22 -15.75
CA CYS A 235 12.46 14.66 -15.18
C CYS A 235 11.32 15.70 -15.11
N ASN A 236 11.55 16.94 -15.55
CA ASN A 236 10.58 18.01 -15.46
C ASN A 236 9.52 17.90 -16.57
N ILE A 237 8.46 17.14 -16.33
CA ILE A 237 7.32 17.03 -17.25
C ILE A 237 6.55 18.37 -17.43
N PHE A 238 6.83 19.38 -16.61
CA PHE A 238 6.21 20.71 -16.69
C PHE A 238 7.13 21.76 -17.33
N SER A 239 8.24 21.37 -17.96
CA SER A 239 9.22 22.30 -18.55
C SER A 239 8.62 23.25 -19.60
N SER A 240 7.57 22.82 -20.28
CA SER A 240 6.86 23.59 -21.32
C SER A 240 5.69 24.41 -20.77
N VAL A 241 5.33 24.24 -19.50
CA VAL A 241 4.18 24.92 -18.87
C VAL A 241 4.60 26.34 -18.47
N PRO A 242 3.81 27.38 -18.80
CA PRO A 242 4.09 28.74 -18.36
C PRO A 242 4.15 28.86 -16.83
N ALA A 243 4.91 29.83 -16.32
CA ALA A 243 5.15 29.98 -14.88
C ALA A 243 3.87 30.07 -14.03
N GLU A 244 2.83 30.77 -14.50
CA GLU A 244 1.54 30.83 -13.79
C GLU A 244 0.80 29.48 -13.78
N GLY A 245 0.83 28.75 -14.89
CA GLY A 245 0.28 27.38 -14.95
C GLY A 245 1.03 26.43 -14.01
N PHE A 246 2.37 26.52 -13.96
CA PHE A 246 3.17 25.74 -13.02
C PHE A 246 2.83 26.05 -11.56
N LYS A 247 2.60 27.31 -11.20
CA LYS A 247 2.17 27.69 -9.84
C LYS A 247 0.82 27.06 -9.50
N GLN A 248 -0.14 27.08 -10.43
CA GLN A 248 -1.46 26.46 -10.23
C GLN A 248 -1.35 24.94 -10.06
N ILE A 249 -0.60 24.27 -10.94
CA ILE A 249 -0.34 22.82 -10.84
C ILE A 249 0.32 22.49 -9.50
N ARG A 250 1.37 23.23 -9.13
CA ARG A 250 2.09 23.03 -7.87
C ARG A 250 1.16 23.17 -6.67
N GLN A 251 0.36 24.24 -6.62
CA GLN A 251 -0.56 24.46 -5.52
C GLN A 251 -1.61 23.36 -5.43
N GLY A 252 -2.18 22.94 -6.57
CA GLY A 252 -3.15 21.85 -6.63
C GLY A 252 -2.56 20.55 -6.11
N MET A 253 -1.38 20.14 -6.60
CA MET A 253 -0.70 18.92 -6.14
C MET A 253 -0.38 18.96 -4.64
N ILE A 254 0.11 20.09 -4.11
CA ILE A 254 0.36 20.24 -2.66
C ILE A 254 -0.93 20.00 -1.88
N THR A 255 -2.04 20.65 -2.28
CA THR A 255 -3.33 20.48 -1.61
C THR A 255 -3.80 19.03 -1.64
N LEU A 256 -3.65 18.33 -2.77
CA LEU A 256 -4.11 16.95 -2.92
C LEU A 256 -3.26 15.95 -2.13
N ILE A 257 -1.93 16.07 -2.19
CA ILE A 257 -1.04 15.16 -1.45
C ILE A 257 -1.22 15.38 0.06
N LEU A 258 -1.34 16.62 0.54
CA LEU A 258 -1.62 16.87 1.97
C LEU A 258 -3.04 16.46 2.40
N ALA A 259 -3.95 16.20 1.47
CA ALA A 259 -5.29 15.72 1.77
C ALA A 259 -5.33 14.20 2.03
N THR A 260 -4.31 13.44 1.63
CA THR A 260 -4.27 12.00 1.85
C THR A 260 -4.09 11.64 3.33
N ASP A 261 -3.48 12.53 4.13
CA ASP A 261 -3.37 12.37 5.59
C ASP A 261 -4.73 12.01 6.23
N MET A 262 -4.81 10.79 6.75
CA MET A 262 -6.04 10.25 7.34
C MET A 262 -6.41 10.92 8.67
N ALA A 263 -5.49 11.65 9.32
CA ALA A 263 -5.83 12.50 10.46
C ALA A 263 -6.82 13.62 10.08
N ARG A 264 -6.83 14.03 8.80
CA ARG A 264 -7.70 15.08 8.26
C ARG A 264 -8.97 14.53 7.59
N HIS A 265 -9.17 13.21 7.60
CA HIS A 265 -10.30 12.58 6.90
C HIS A 265 -11.66 13.17 7.31
N ALA A 266 -11.92 13.29 8.62
CA ALA A 266 -13.19 13.83 9.13
C ALA A 266 -13.40 15.30 8.74
N GLU A 267 -12.38 16.15 8.93
CA GLU A 267 -12.40 17.57 8.55
C GLU A 267 -12.77 17.75 7.06
N ILE A 268 -12.11 17.01 6.18
CA ILE A 268 -12.32 17.09 4.73
C ILE A 268 -13.70 16.54 4.35
N MET A 269 -14.12 15.42 4.94
CA MET A 269 -15.44 14.83 4.69
C MET A 269 -16.58 15.75 5.13
N ASP A 270 -16.45 16.39 6.29
CA ASP A 270 -17.47 17.30 6.81
C ASP A 270 -17.56 18.57 5.94
N SER A 271 -16.41 19.13 5.56
CA SER A 271 -16.35 20.27 4.64
C SER A 271 -16.99 19.94 3.28
N PHE A 272 -16.73 18.75 2.74
CA PHE A 272 -17.34 18.33 1.47
C PHE A 272 -18.85 18.10 1.60
N LYS A 273 -19.30 17.43 2.68
CA LYS A 273 -20.74 17.22 2.94
C LYS A 273 -21.51 18.54 3.06
N GLU A 274 -20.92 19.56 3.68
CA GLU A 274 -21.49 20.91 3.73
C GLU A 274 -21.74 21.45 2.31
N LYS A 275 -20.75 21.34 1.41
CA LYS A 275 -20.90 21.82 0.03
C LYS A 275 -21.85 20.95 -0.80
N MET A 276 -22.06 19.70 -0.42
CA MET A 276 -22.96 18.77 -1.12
C MET A 276 -24.44 19.17 -1.04
N GLU A 277 -24.85 20.02 -0.10
CA GLU A 277 -26.24 20.51 -0.03
C GLU A 277 -26.61 21.38 -1.24
N SER A 278 -25.62 22.09 -1.81
CA SER A 278 -25.80 22.95 -2.98
C SER A 278 -24.56 22.94 -3.89
N PHE A 279 -24.09 21.73 -4.22
CA PHE A 279 -22.84 21.55 -4.97
C PHE A 279 -22.90 22.26 -6.34
N ASP A 280 -21.78 22.88 -6.72
CA ASP A 280 -21.68 23.73 -7.92
C ASP A 280 -20.32 23.49 -8.59
N PHE A 281 -20.34 22.93 -9.79
CA PHE A 281 -19.14 22.65 -10.58
C PHE A 281 -18.42 23.90 -11.09
N SER A 282 -19.06 25.07 -11.05
CA SER A 282 -18.44 26.35 -11.41
C SER A 282 -17.73 27.03 -10.23
N ASN A 283 -17.94 26.54 -9.00
CA ASN A 283 -17.33 27.07 -7.79
C ASN A 283 -15.97 26.41 -7.52
N GLU A 284 -14.90 27.21 -7.47
CA GLU A 284 -13.53 26.71 -7.28
C GLU A 284 -13.30 26.00 -5.95
N GLU A 285 -13.96 26.42 -4.86
CA GLU A 285 -13.85 25.80 -3.53
C GLU A 285 -14.52 24.41 -3.54
N HIS A 286 -15.71 24.32 -4.14
CA HIS A 286 -16.42 23.05 -4.30
C HIS A 286 -15.59 22.06 -5.11
N MET A 287 -15.00 22.53 -6.21
CA MET A 287 -14.14 21.71 -7.07
C MET A 287 -12.81 21.33 -6.40
N ALA A 288 -12.25 22.20 -5.55
CA ALA A 288 -11.07 21.87 -4.75
C ALA A 288 -11.35 20.73 -3.76
N LEU A 289 -12.45 20.82 -3.01
CA LEU A 289 -12.89 19.76 -2.10
C LEU A 289 -13.21 18.45 -2.84
N LEU A 290 -13.87 18.54 -4.00
CA LEU A 290 -14.13 17.36 -4.82
C LEU A 290 -12.83 16.66 -5.25
N LYS A 291 -11.81 17.41 -5.70
CA LYS A 291 -10.51 16.82 -6.04
C LYS A 291 -9.83 16.16 -4.84
N MET A 292 -9.93 16.76 -3.64
CA MET A 292 -9.43 16.16 -2.40
C MET A 292 -10.16 14.84 -2.08
N ILE A 293 -11.48 14.80 -2.24
CA ILE A 293 -12.24 13.56 -2.05
C ILE A 293 -11.88 12.52 -3.10
N LEU A 294 -11.71 12.89 -4.37
CA LEU A 294 -11.36 11.95 -5.44
C LEU A 294 -10.00 11.29 -5.20
N ILE A 295 -8.96 12.05 -4.82
CA ILE A 295 -7.66 11.44 -4.51
C ILE A 295 -7.75 10.53 -3.28
N LYS A 296 -8.48 10.94 -2.23
CA LYS A 296 -8.72 10.09 -1.06
C LYS A 296 -9.48 8.82 -1.41
N CYS A 297 -10.51 8.90 -2.26
CA CYS A 297 -11.22 7.73 -2.77
C CYS A 297 -10.27 6.75 -3.43
N CYS A 298 -9.37 7.24 -4.30
CA CYS A 298 -8.42 6.41 -5.03
C CYS A 298 -7.35 5.79 -4.12
N ASP A 299 -6.85 6.56 -3.17
CA ASP A 299 -5.82 6.17 -2.21
C ASP A 299 -6.24 4.92 -1.41
N ILE A 300 -7.42 4.99 -0.78
CA ILE A 300 -7.94 3.88 0.04
C ILE A 300 -8.91 2.96 -0.73
N SER A 301 -8.78 2.85 -2.05
CA SER A 301 -9.72 2.12 -2.93
C SER A 301 -9.52 0.61 -3.03
N ASN A 302 -8.58 0.00 -2.30
CA ASN A 302 -8.26 -1.42 -2.51
C ASN A 302 -9.48 -2.36 -2.40
N GLU A 303 -10.37 -2.11 -1.44
CA GLU A 303 -11.60 -2.91 -1.22
C GLU A 303 -12.72 -2.63 -2.24
N VAL A 304 -12.52 -1.67 -3.15
CA VAL A 304 -13.40 -1.49 -4.33
C VAL A 304 -13.07 -2.51 -5.42
N ARG A 305 -11.84 -3.03 -5.44
CA ARG A 305 -11.39 -3.99 -6.46
C ARG A 305 -12.04 -5.36 -6.24
N PRO A 306 -12.05 -6.23 -7.27
CA PRO A 306 -12.41 -7.64 -7.09
C PRO A 306 -11.66 -8.26 -5.92
N MET A 307 -12.34 -9.13 -5.18
CA MET A 307 -11.83 -9.68 -3.91
C MET A 307 -10.45 -10.31 -4.05
N GLU A 308 -10.19 -11.04 -5.15
CA GLU A 308 -8.93 -11.72 -5.40
C GLU A 308 -7.76 -10.74 -5.63
N VAL A 309 -8.09 -9.50 -6.02
CA VAL A 309 -7.14 -8.40 -6.19
C VAL A 309 -7.00 -7.59 -4.90
N ALA A 310 -8.07 -7.44 -4.12
CA ALA A 310 -8.12 -6.67 -2.89
C ALA A 310 -7.48 -7.40 -1.69
N GLU A 311 -7.80 -8.68 -1.47
CA GLU A 311 -7.41 -9.41 -0.26
C GLU A 311 -5.89 -9.45 0.01
N PRO A 312 -5.00 -9.62 -1.01
CA PRO A 312 -3.56 -9.59 -0.78
C PRO A 312 -3.05 -8.25 -0.23
N TRP A 313 -3.72 -7.13 -0.53
CA TRP A 313 -3.34 -5.83 0.02
C TRP A 313 -3.55 -5.72 1.53
N VAL A 314 -4.50 -6.48 2.09
CA VAL A 314 -4.72 -6.52 3.54
C VAL A 314 -3.55 -7.19 4.25
N ASP A 315 -2.98 -8.25 3.66
CA ASP A 315 -1.75 -8.85 4.18
C ASP A 315 -0.59 -7.86 4.18
N CYS A 316 -0.37 -7.19 3.05
CA CYS A 316 0.66 -6.15 2.92
C CYS A 316 0.49 -5.04 3.96
N LEU A 317 -0.74 -4.55 4.17
CA LEU A 317 -1.03 -3.50 5.14
C LEU A 317 -0.75 -3.96 6.57
N LEU A 318 -1.22 -5.16 6.93
CA LEU A 318 -1.01 -5.72 8.27
C LEU A 318 0.46 -6.02 8.52
N GLU A 319 1.22 -6.49 7.52
CA GLU A 319 2.66 -6.67 7.64
C GLU A 319 3.34 -5.34 8.01
N GLU A 320 2.99 -4.24 7.33
CA GLU A 320 3.55 -2.92 7.63
C GLU A 320 3.11 -2.38 9.01
N TYR A 321 1.84 -2.53 9.36
CA TYR A 321 1.34 -2.16 10.69
C TYR A 321 2.01 -2.95 11.81
N PHE A 322 2.24 -4.25 11.60
CA PHE A 322 2.90 -5.10 12.58
C PHE A 322 4.39 -4.79 12.70
N MET A 323 5.08 -4.46 11.60
CA MET A 323 6.45 -3.96 11.67
C MET A 323 6.55 -2.67 12.50
N GLN A 324 5.58 -1.76 12.35
CA GLN A 324 5.51 -0.55 13.16
C GLN A 324 5.25 -0.86 14.63
N SER A 325 4.19 -1.61 14.95
CA SER A 325 3.81 -1.86 16.34
C SER A 325 4.84 -2.70 17.10
N ASP A 326 5.50 -3.65 16.44
CA ASP A 326 6.61 -4.41 17.04
C ASP A 326 7.79 -3.47 17.38
N ARG A 327 8.09 -2.52 16.49
CA ARG A 327 9.14 -1.52 16.73
C ARG A 327 8.76 -0.57 17.87
N GLU A 328 7.53 -0.05 17.88
CA GLU A 328 7.00 0.79 18.95
C GLU A 328 7.10 0.07 20.31
N LYS A 329 6.71 -1.21 20.39
CA LYS A 329 6.89 -2.05 21.59
C LYS A 329 8.36 -2.12 22.01
N SER A 330 9.28 -2.34 21.06
CA SER A 330 10.72 -2.47 21.35
C SER A 330 11.37 -1.16 21.82
N GLU A 331 10.88 -0.02 21.33
CA GLU A 331 11.37 1.32 21.66
C GLU A 331 10.63 1.95 22.87
N GLY A 332 9.62 1.26 23.42
CA GLY A 332 8.82 1.76 24.54
C GLY A 332 7.88 2.91 24.15
N LEU A 333 7.47 2.99 22.89
CA LEU A 333 6.53 3.97 22.36
C LEU A 333 5.08 3.49 22.49
N PRO A 334 4.09 4.40 22.45
CA PRO A 334 2.68 4.03 22.42
C PRO A 334 2.34 3.20 21.17
N VAL A 335 1.54 2.14 21.35
CA VAL A 335 1.10 1.25 20.27
C VAL A 335 -0.40 1.45 20.02
N ALA A 336 -0.77 1.70 18.77
CA ALA A 336 -2.18 1.81 18.40
C ALA A 336 -2.87 0.43 18.40
N PRO A 337 -4.05 0.26 19.03
CA PRO A 337 -4.72 -1.05 19.11
C PRO A 337 -5.02 -1.70 17.77
N PHE A 338 -5.28 -0.91 16.72
CA PHE A 338 -5.58 -1.39 15.36
C PHE A 338 -4.33 -1.77 14.55
N MET A 339 -3.12 -1.58 15.11
CA MET A 339 -1.85 -2.04 14.54
C MET A 339 -1.22 -3.17 15.36
N ASP A 340 -1.83 -3.54 16.49
CA ASP A 340 -1.26 -4.53 17.41
C ASP A 340 -1.55 -5.95 16.90
N ARG A 341 -0.50 -6.70 16.52
CA ARG A 341 -0.63 -8.08 16.04
C ARG A 341 -1.33 -9.04 17.00
N ASP A 342 -1.34 -8.72 18.29
CA ASP A 342 -1.99 -9.54 19.30
C ASP A 342 -3.52 -9.32 19.34
N LYS A 343 -4.02 -8.26 18.69
CA LYS A 343 -5.42 -7.82 18.74
C LYS A 343 -6.12 -7.80 17.38
N VAL A 344 -5.36 -7.72 16.29
CA VAL A 344 -5.89 -7.46 14.96
C VAL A 344 -5.95 -8.74 14.12
N THR A 345 -7.11 -9.00 13.53
CA THR A 345 -7.27 -9.93 12.41
C THR A 345 -7.62 -9.16 11.14
N LYS A 346 -7.41 -9.79 9.98
CA LYS A 346 -7.86 -9.24 8.67
C LYS A 346 -9.29 -8.75 8.72
N ALA A 347 -10.21 -9.58 9.19
CA ALA A 347 -11.62 -9.25 9.27
C ALA A 347 -11.87 -8.01 10.15
N THR A 348 -11.29 -7.98 11.35
CA THR A 348 -11.49 -6.83 12.25
C THR A 348 -10.91 -5.52 11.73
N ALA A 349 -9.79 -5.57 10.99
CA ALA A 349 -9.19 -4.40 10.35
C ALA A 349 -10.12 -3.82 9.28
N GLN A 350 -10.68 -4.68 8.42
CA GLN A 350 -11.43 -4.25 7.25
C GLN A 350 -12.88 -3.86 7.56
N ILE A 351 -13.60 -4.57 8.45
CA ILE A 351 -15.03 -4.31 8.72
C ILE A 351 -15.27 -2.85 9.15
N GLY A 352 -14.50 -2.38 10.14
CA GLY A 352 -14.66 -1.01 10.66
C GLY A 352 -14.29 0.02 9.59
N PHE A 353 -13.19 -0.21 8.88
CA PHE A 353 -12.71 0.69 7.84
C PHE A 353 -13.71 0.80 6.68
N ILE A 354 -14.22 -0.32 6.18
CA ILE A 354 -15.21 -0.33 5.09
C ILE A 354 -16.51 0.37 5.53
N LYS A 355 -17.04 0.03 6.71
CA LYS A 355 -18.34 0.54 7.19
C LYS A 355 -18.33 2.02 7.54
N PHE A 356 -17.24 2.49 8.14
CA PHE A 356 -17.22 3.82 8.75
C PHE A 356 -16.33 4.82 8.00
N VAL A 357 -15.51 4.37 7.06
CA VAL A 357 -14.64 5.24 6.23
C VAL A 357 -15.00 5.12 4.76
N LEU A 358 -14.90 3.92 4.17
CA LEU A 358 -15.06 3.76 2.71
C LEU A 358 -16.50 4.01 2.26
N ILE A 359 -17.47 3.25 2.78
CA ILE A 359 -18.87 3.35 2.35
C ILE A 359 -19.38 4.79 2.48
N PRO A 360 -19.26 5.50 3.62
CA PRO A 360 -19.75 6.88 3.74
C PRO A 360 -19.10 7.87 2.77
N MET A 361 -17.81 7.67 2.46
CA MET A 361 -17.09 8.50 1.51
C MET A 361 -17.60 8.28 0.08
N PHE A 362 -17.70 7.02 -0.35
CA PHE A 362 -18.20 6.67 -1.68
C PHE A 362 -19.68 7.00 -1.85
N GLU A 363 -20.52 6.84 -0.82
CA GLU A 363 -21.93 7.30 -0.82
C GLU A 363 -22.06 8.80 -1.11
N THR A 364 -21.14 9.61 -0.56
CA THR A 364 -21.16 11.05 -0.81
C THR A 364 -20.78 11.37 -2.25
N VAL A 365 -19.81 10.63 -2.83
CA VAL A 365 -19.42 10.77 -4.24
C VAL A 365 -20.52 10.31 -5.19
N THR A 366 -21.26 9.23 -4.86
CA THR A 366 -22.38 8.71 -5.66
C THR A 366 -23.48 9.75 -5.90
N LYS A 367 -23.67 10.70 -4.98
CA LYS A 367 -24.63 11.81 -5.16
C LYS A 367 -24.29 12.71 -6.36
N LEU A 368 -23.00 12.85 -6.70
CA LEU A 368 -22.56 13.58 -7.90
C LEU A 368 -22.42 12.64 -9.11
N PHE A 369 -22.01 11.41 -8.88
CA PHE A 369 -21.70 10.42 -9.91
C PHE A 369 -22.41 9.10 -9.63
N PRO A 370 -23.69 8.94 -10.04
CA PRO A 370 -24.48 7.74 -9.72
C PRO A 370 -23.85 6.42 -10.21
N ALA A 371 -23.02 6.47 -11.27
CA ALA A 371 -22.31 5.31 -11.80
C ALA A 371 -21.30 4.67 -10.81
N VAL A 372 -20.92 5.41 -9.75
CA VAL A 372 -20.06 4.91 -8.66
C VAL A 372 -20.75 3.84 -7.82
N GLU A 373 -22.08 3.85 -7.74
CA GLU A 373 -22.82 2.90 -6.90
C GLU A 373 -22.59 1.44 -7.35
N GLU A 374 -22.86 1.16 -8.63
CA GLU A 374 -22.76 -0.20 -9.18
C GLU A 374 -21.32 -0.70 -9.23
N LEU A 375 -20.36 0.16 -9.58
CA LEU A 375 -18.97 -0.29 -9.81
C LEU A 375 -18.05 -0.13 -8.60
N MET A 376 -18.44 0.61 -7.56
CA MET A 376 -17.59 0.88 -6.41
C MET A 376 -18.26 0.64 -5.06
N LEU A 377 -19.52 1.04 -4.85
CA LEU A 377 -20.23 0.75 -3.59
C LEU A 377 -20.64 -0.71 -3.48
N GLN A 378 -21.12 -1.32 -4.57
CA GLN A 378 -21.54 -2.72 -4.57
C GLN A 378 -20.40 -3.67 -4.14
N PRO A 379 -19.17 -3.59 -4.70
CA PRO A 379 -18.03 -4.35 -4.19
C PRO A 379 -17.70 -4.09 -2.71
N LEU A 380 -17.86 -2.86 -2.22
CA LEU A 380 -17.64 -2.54 -0.81
C LEU A 380 -18.66 -3.19 0.12
N TRP A 381 -19.93 -3.28 -0.30
CA TRP A 381 -20.96 -4.00 0.46
C TRP A 381 -20.67 -5.50 0.50
N GLU A 382 -20.29 -6.09 -0.64
CA GLU A 382 -19.90 -7.50 -0.73
C GLU A 382 -18.65 -7.81 0.12
N SER A 383 -17.64 -6.94 0.06
CA SER A 383 -16.43 -7.06 0.87
C SER A 383 -16.75 -6.96 2.37
N ARG A 384 -17.57 -5.99 2.78
CA ARG A 384 -18.05 -5.86 4.17
C ARG A 384 -18.70 -7.16 4.64
N ASP A 385 -19.67 -7.67 3.89
CA ASP A 385 -20.46 -8.84 4.28
C ASP A 385 -19.56 -10.07 4.40
N ARG A 386 -18.63 -10.25 3.45
CA ARG A 386 -17.64 -11.34 3.52
C ARG A 386 -16.74 -11.23 4.74
N TYR A 387 -16.23 -10.04 5.09
CA TYR A 387 -15.40 -9.91 6.29
C TYR A 387 -16.21 -10.11 7.58
N GLU A 388 -17.48 -9.70 7.62
CA GLU A 388 -18.36 -9.98 8.75
C GLU A 388 -18.60 -11.49 8.92
N GLU A 389 -18.80 -12.25 7.83
CA GLU A 389 -18.87 -13.71 7.84
C GLU A 389 -17.54 -14.33 8.32
N LEU A 390 -16.40 -13.87 7.80
CA LEU A 390 -15.08 -14.35 8.21
C LEU A 390 -14.84 -14.13 9.71
N LYS A 391 -15.26 -12.98 10.24
CA LYS A 391 -15.18 -12.70 11.67
C LYS A 391 -16.03 -13.68 12.49
N GLN A 392 -17.25 -13.99 12.05
CA GLN A 392 -18.11 -14.96 12.73
C GLN A 392 -17.46 -16.36 12.76
N MET A 393 -16.83 -16.77 11.65
CA MET A 393 -16.08 -18.03 11.59
C MET A 393 -14.87 -18.04 12.54
N ASP A 394 -14.11 -16.95 12.57
CA ASP A 394 -12.96 -16.79 13.48
C ASP A 394 -13.38 -16.87 14.95
N ASP A 395 -14.49 -16.22 15.31
CA ASP A 395 -15.03 -16.21 16.67
C ASP A 395 -15.52 -17.61 17.06
N ALA A 396 -16.25 -18.31 16.19
CA ALA A 396 -16.69 -19.69 16.42
C ALA A 396 -15.52 -20.66 16.59
N MET A 397 -14.44 -20.51 15.80
CA MET A 397 -13.24 -21.33 15.96
C MET A 397 -12.50 -21.06 17.27
N LYS A 398 -12.51 -19.81 17.77
CA LYS A 398 -11.93 -19.46 19.07
C LYS A 398 -12.74 -20.05 20.22
N GLU A 399 -14.07 -19.98 20.16
CA GLU A 399 -14.97 -20.59 21.14
C GLU A 399 -14.78 -22.11 21.23
N GLN A 400 -14.75 -22.81 20.10
CA GLN A 400 -14.49 -24.26 20.07
C GLN A 400 -13.14 -24.64 20.68
N LYS A 401 -12.09 -23.86 20.40
CA LYS A 401 -10.77 -24.07 21.03
C LYS A 401 -10.82 -23.85 22.54
N ALA A 402 -11.52 -22.82 23.00
CA ALA A 402 -11.67 -22.55 24.43
C ALA A 402 -12.43 -23.66 25.16
N GLU A 403 -13.50 -24.19 24.55
CA GLU A 403 -14.26 -25.33 25.09
C GLU A 403 -13.41 -26.60 25.16
N SER A 404 -12.60 -26.90 24.13
CA SER A 404 -11.70 -28.07 24.09
C SER A 404 -10.56 -28.03 25.12
N LEU A 405 -10.24 -26.86 25.67
CA LEU A 405 -9.19 -26.65 26.67
C LEU A 405 -9.71 -26.66 28.12
N THR A 406 -11.04 -26.77 28.33
CA THR A 406 -11.60 -26.95 29.67
C THR A 406 -11.43 -28.40 30.13
N PRO A 407 -10.76 -28.69 31.26
CA PRO A 407 -10.63 -30.06 31.75
C PRO A 407 -12.00 -30.61 32.16
N GLU A 408 -12.33 -31.84 31.74
CA GLU A 408 -13.48 -32.56 32.29
C GLU A 408 -13.42 -32.52 33.82
N SER A 409 -14.49 -32.02 34.44
CA SER A 409 -14.64 -32.02 35.89
C SER A 409 -14.54 -33.47 36.42
N PRO A 410 -13.84 -33.73 37.53
CA PRO A 410 -13.68 -35.10 38.02
C PRO A 410 -15.06 -35.66 38.39
N MET A 411 -15.41 -36.80 37.80
CA MET A 411 -16.65 -37.53 38.10
C MET A 411 -16.80 -37.75 39.62
N PRO A 412 -18.02 -37.59 40.17
CA PRO A 412 -18.24 -37.83 41.58
C PRO A 412 -18.05 -39.31 41.89
N ARG A 413 -17.11 -39.62 42.81
CA ARG A 413 -16.91 -40.97 43.35
C ARG A 413 -18.23 -41.55 43.85
N GLU A 414 -18.70 -42.61 43.21
CA GLU A 414 -19.76 -43.46 43.74
C GLU A 414 -19.36 -43.97 45.13
N LYS A 415 -20.17 -43.64 46.14
CA LYS A 415 -20.10 -44.30 47.43
C LYS A 415 -20.59 -45.73 47.26
N SER A 416 -19.65 -46.66 47.25
CA SER A 416 -19.88 -48.09 47.48
C SER A 416 -20.67 -48.27 48.79
N ARG A 417 -21.94 -48.66 48.65
CA ARG A 417 -22.70 -49.31 49.73
C ARG A 417 -22.26 -50.76 49.78
N ASP A 418 -21.40 -51.08 50.75
CA ASP A 418 -21.22 -52.46 51.18
C ASP A 418 -22.03 -52.70 52.45
N GLY A 419 -22.69 -53.86 52.50
CA GLY A 419 -23.65 -54.24 53.52
C GLY A 419 -22.99 -54.93 54.72
N GLY A 420 -23.70 -54.94 55.85
CA GLY A 420 -23.32 -55.75 57.02
C GLY A 420 -24.31 -55.60 58.17
N LYS A 421 -25.15 -56.63 58.37
CA LYS A 421 -26.14 -56.80 59.44
C LYS A 421 -25.51 -57.05 60.83
N SER A 422 -26.21 -56.66 61.89
CA SER A 422 -26.58 -57.46 63.09
C SER A 422 -27.26 -56.52 64.11
N GLU A 423 -28.55 -56.67 64.38
CA GLU A 423 -29.17 -57.44 65.49
C GLU A 423 -28.87 -56.89 66.91
N GLY A 424 -29.94 -56.65 67.68
CA GLY A 424 -29.88 -56.59 69.16
C GLY A 424 -30.76 -55.54 69.84
N ASP A 425 -32.00 -55.93 70.14
CA ASP A 425 -32.86 -55.57 71.28
C ASP A 425 -32.60 -54.30 72.13
N HIS A 426 -33.63 -53.45 72.27
CA HIS A 426 -34.37 -53.32 73.55
C HIS A 426 -35.62 -52.43 73.44
N ALA A 427 -36.70 -52.95 74.03
CA ALA A 427 -37.99 -52.36 74.42
C ALA A 427 -39.08 -52.21 73.34
#